data_AF-A0A172T5C5-F1
#
_entry.id   AF-A0A172T5C5-F1
#
_cell.length_a   1.000
_cell.length_b   1.000
_cell.length_c   1.000
_cell.angle_alpha   90.00
_cell.angle_beta   90.00
_cell.angle_gamma   90.00
#
_symmetry.space_group_name_H-M   'P 1'
#
loop_
_entity.id
_entity.type
_entity.pdbx_description
1 polymer ?
#
loop_
_entity_poly.entity_id
_entity_poly.type
_entity_poly.pdbx_seq_one_letter_code
_entity_poly.pdbx_strand_id
1 'polypeptide(L)'
;MYGLDIFFENSPNGITLGAGNKTYLFIGEKTGLGVLLSDNSFIVYTLVFYENGSLSSKFGFTLKADNLEINLINDEIDGQKTIAGKITLKVGDLYVVGRLQGKEVRLDFEFPIW
;
A
#
# COMPACT_ATOMS: atom_id res chain seq x y z
N MET A 1 -8.58 19.49 12.52
CA MET A 1 -7.34 19.43 13.33
C MET A 1 -6.17 19.54 12.37
N TYR A 2 -5.32 20.58 12.52
CA TYR A 2 -4.09 20.73 11.73
C TYR A 2 -2.94 20.13 12.54
N GLY A 3 -2.67 18.84 12.33
CA GLY A 3 -1.52 18.13 12.92
C GLY A 3 -0.45 17.88 11.87
N LEU A 4 0.82 17.98 12.25
CA LEU A 4 1.95 17.48 11.47
C LEU A 4 2.26 16.08 11.97
N ASP A 5 2.16 15.10 11.09
CA ASP A 5 2.59 13.73 11.33
C ASP A 5 4.07 13.60 10.95
N ILE A 6 4.82 12.86 11.77
CA ILE A 6 6.23 12.56 11.53
C ILE A 6 6.36 11.04 11.51
N PHE A 7 7.07 10.51 10.52
CA PHE A 7 7.33 9.08 10.42
C PHE A 7 8.81 8.78 10.19
N PHE A 8 9.17 7.56 10.55
CA PHE A 8 10.51 6.99 10.46
C PHE A 8 10.39 5.60 9.83
N GLU A 9 11.06 5.37 8.71
CA GLU A 9 11.15 4.07 8.05
C GLU A 9 12.61 3.59 8.12
N ASN A 10 12.81 2.38 8.63
CA ASN A 10 14.11 1.71 8.63
C ASN A 10 14.08 0.58 7.60
N SER A 11 15.05 0.56 6.69
CA SER A 11 15.21 -0.46 5.66
C SER A 11 16.61 -1.08 5.73
N PRO A 12 16.87 -2.18 5.02
CA PRO A 12 18.21 -2.76 4.92
C PRO A 12 19.27 -1.81 4.35
N ASN A 13 18.90 -0.81 3.53
CA ASN A 13 19.87 0.09 2.90
C ASN A 13 19.93 1.50 3.52
N GLY A 14 19.09 1.80 4.52
CA GLY A 14 19.17 3.06 5.24
C GLY A 14 17.91 3.44 6.01
N ILE A 15 17.87 4.71 6.40
CA ILE A 15 16.75 5.30 7.14
C ILE A 15 16.09 6.36 6.24
N THR A 16 14.77 6.39 6.24
CA THR A 16 13.96 7.46 5.62
C THR A 16 13.15 8.17 6.70
N LEU A 17 13.19 9.50 6.69
CA LEU A 17 12.50 10.39 7.61
C LEU A 17 11.50 11.23 6.84
N GLY A 18 10.27 11.35 7.32
CA GLY A 18 9.28 12.19 6.65
C GLY A 18 8.34 12.92 7.59
N ALA A 19 7.78 14.02 7.08
CA ALA A 19 6.82 14.84 7.81
C ALA A 19 5.75 15.43 6.87
N GLY A 20 4.52 15.50 7.36
CA GLY A 20 3.39 16.06 6.62
C GLY A 20 2.04 15.69 7.22
N ASN A 21 0.97 15.80 6.43
CA ASN A 21 -0.37 15.34 6.86
C ASN A 21 -1.02 14.63 5.67
N LYS A 22 -1.69 15.40 4.80
CA LYS A 22 -2.19 14.89 3.50
C LYS A 22 -1.11 14.87 2.43
N THR A 23 -0.16 15.80 2.53
CA THR A 23 1.03 15.82 1.68
C THR A 23 2.22 15.78 2.63
N TYR A 24 3.19 14.94 2.33
CA TYR A 24 4.39 14.79 3.14
C TYR A 24 5.64 14.79 2.28
N LEU A 25 6.71 15.32 2.85
CA LEU A 25 8.05 15.28 2.30
C LEU A 25 8.86 14.27 3.10
N PHE A 26 9.75 13.55 2.42
CA PHE A 26 10.63 12.60 3.08
C PHE A 26 12.02 12.60 2.44
N ILE A 27 13.02 12.32 3.27
CA ILE A 27 14.45 12.34 2.92
C ILE A 27 15.16 11.15 3.56
N GLY A 28 16.28 10.72 2.97
CA GLY A 28 17.08 9.61 3.45
C GLY A 28 17.47 8.68 2.31
N GLU A 29 17.37 7.36 2.53
CA GLU A 29 17.51 6.35 1.46
C GLU A 29 16.58 6.67 0.29
N LYS A 30 15.33 7.03 0.59
CA LYS A 30 14.36 7.55 -0.37
C LYS A 30 14.15 9.03 -0.11
N THR A 31 14.21 9.83 -1.15
CA THR A 31 13.92 11.27 -1.06
C THR A 31 12.80 11.65 -2.01
N GLY A 32 11.71 12.22 -1.51
CA GLY A 32 10.54 12.45 -2.33
C GLY A 32 9.37 13.13 -1.64
N LEU A 33 8.23 13.04 -2.31
CA LEU A 33 6.95 13.60 -1.88
C LEU A 33 5.85 12.54 -1.97
N GLY A 34 4.96 12.56 -0.99
CA GLY A 34 3.80 11.69 -0.90
C GLY A 34 2.52 12.47 -0.73
N VAL A 35 1.42 11.91 -1.24
CA VAL A 35 0.06 12.35 -0.96
C VAL A 35 -0.71 11.18 -0.37
N LEU A 36 -1.43 11.42 0.71
CA LEU A 36 -2.26 10.49 1.44
C LEU A 36 -3.67 11.07 1.59
N LEU A 37 -4.65 10.30 1.17
CA LEU A 37 -6.05 10.51 1.47
C LEU A 37 -6.53 9.29 2.26
N SER A 38 -6.94 9.50 3.50
CA SER A 38 -7.38 8.43 4.38
C SER A 38 -8.63 8.82 5.12
N ASP A 39 -9.50 7.84 5.29
CA ASP A 39 -10.66 7.85 6.17
C ASP A 39 -10.77 6.45 6.83
N ASN A 40 -11.74 6.24 7.71
CA ASN A 40 -11.91 4.98 8.46
C ASN A 40 -12.07 3.76 7.54
N SER A 41 -12.65 3.94 6.35
CA SER A 41 -12.96 2.87 5.41
C SER A 41 -12.03 2.82 4.21
N PHE A 42 -11.15 3.80 4.00
CA PHE A 42 -10.26 3.77 2.83
C PHE A 42 -8.94 4.49 3.05
N ILE A 43 -7.94 4.06 2.28
CA ILE A 43 -6.65 4.72 2.15
C ILE A 43 -6.32 4.78 0.66
N VAL A 44 -5.94 5.96 0.18
CA VAL A 44 -5.35 6.15 -1.13
C VAL A 44 -4.06 6.93 -0.93
N TYR A 45 -2.97 6.43 -1.51
CA TYR A 45 -1.71 7.15 -1.49
C TYR A 45 -0.99 7.09 -2.83
N THR A 46 -0.20 8.13 -3.08
CA THR A 46 0.77 8.17 -4.17
C THR A 46 2.09 8.73 -3.64
N LEU A 47 3.18 8.18 -4.11
CA LEU A 47 4.55 8.47 -3.73
C LEU A 47 5.36 8.67 -5.00
N VAL A 48 6.14 9.74 -5.03
CA VAL A 48 7.15 9.96 -6.07
C VAL A 48 8.45 10.27 -5.37
N PHE A 49 9.48 9.48 -5.64
CA PHE A 49 10.74 9.57 -4.91
C PHE A 49 11.92 9.13 -5.76
N TYR A 50 13.08 9.63 -5.37
CA TYR A 50 14.36 9.23 -5.90
C TYR A 50 14.98 8.18 -4.99
N GLU A 51 15.45 7.09 -5.58
CA GLU A 51 16.11 5.96 -4.92
C GLU A 51 17.14 5.37 -5.87
N ASN A 52 18.36 5.08 -5.40
CA ASN A 52 19.40 4.40 -6.17
C ASN A 52 19.68 5.00 -7.57
N GLY A 53 19.63 6.31 -7.71
CA GLY A 53 19.91 6.98 -8.98
C GLY A 53 18.73 7.07 -9.95
N SER A 54 17.55 6.57 -9.57
CA SER A 54 16.37 6.51 -10.42
C SER A 54 15.15 7.19 -9.77
N LEU A 55 14.28 7.73 -10.62
CA LEU A 55 12.97 8.24 -10.20
C LEU A 55 11.95 7.10 -10.18
N SER A 56 11.40 6.85 -9.00
CA SER A 56 10.43 5.80 -8.72
C SER A 56 9.09 6.38 -8.27
N SER A 57 8.03 5.58 -8.44
CA SER A 57 6.67 5.97 -8.07
C SER A 57 5.90 4.79 -7.49
N LYS A 58 5.27 4.98 -6.33
CA LYS A 58 4.35 4.01 -5.73
C LYS A 58 2.96 4.60 -5.57
N PHE A 59 1.95 3.77 -5.64
CA PHE A 59 0.53 4.05 -5.55
C PHE A 59 -0.09 2.89 -4.79
N GLY A 60 -0.97 3.21 -3.85
CA GLY A 60 -1.76 2.20 -3.16
C GLY A 60 -3.17 2.68 -2.92
N PHE A 61 -4.08 1.72 -2.94
CA PHE A 61 -5.48 1.87 -2.68
C PHE A 61 -5.92 0.75 -1.73
N THR A 62 -6.59 1.11 -0.65
CA THR A 62 -7.22 0.16 0.26
C THR A 62 -8.64 0.63 0.53
N LEU A 63 -9.60 -0.29 0.47
CA LEU A 63 -10.99 -0.08 0.86
C LEU A 63 -11.37 -1.19 1.83
N LYS A 64 -12.00 -0.82 2.94
CA LYS A 64 -12.51 -1.73 3.94
C LYS A 64 -13.96 -1.39 4.26
N ALA A 65 -14.84 -2.34 3.99
CA ALA A 65 -16.24 -2.35 4.38
C ALA A 65 -16.51 -3.56 5.29
N ASP A 66 -17.73 -3.68 5.80
CA ASP A 66 -18.10 -4.68 6.82
C ASP A 66 -17.74 -6.13 6.44
N ASN A 67 -17.90 -6.48 5.17
CA ASN A 67 -17.64 -7.81 4.63
C ASN A 67 -16.67 -7.82 3.44
N LEU A 68 -16.06 -6.69 3.10
CA LEU A 68 -15.21 -6.55 1.91
C LEU A 68 -13.94 -5.78 2.25
N GLU A 69 -12.80 -6.33 1.89
CA GLU A 69 -11.52 -5.65 1.91
C GLU A 69 -10.89 -5.72 0.52
N ILE A 70 -10.50 -4.58 -0.03
CA ILE A 70 -9.76 -4.47 -1.29
C ILE A 70 -8.44 -3.78 -0.95
N ASN A 71 -7.33 -4.35 -1.40
CA ASN A 71 -6.02 -3.76 -1.34
C ASN A 71 -5.38 -3.88 -2.73
N LEU A 72 -4.90 -2.77 -3.28
CA LEU A 72 -4.24 -2.68 -4.57
C LEU A 72 -3.01 -1.82 -4.39
N ILE A 73 -1.87 -2.29 -4.87
CA ILE A 73 -0.62 -1.54 -4.91
C ILE A 73 0.01 -1.71 -6.29
N ASN A 74 0.70 -0.68 -6.76
CA ASN A 74 1.70 -0.94 -7.78
C ASN A 74 2.98 -1.42 -7.08
N ASP A 75 3.54 -2.50 -7.59
CA ASP A 75 4.78 -3.07 -7.06
C ASP A 75 5.76 -3.28 -8.20
N GLU A 76 7.01 -3.52 -7.86
CA GLU A 76 8.03 -3.93 -8.81
C GLU A 76 8.44 -5.37 -8.50
N ILE A 77 8.04 -6.28 -9.39
CA ILE A 77 8.30 -7.71 -9.25
C ILE A 77 9.15 -8.11 -10.45
N ASP A 78 10.31 -8.70 -10.20
CA ASP A 78 11.29 -9.09 -11.23
C ASP A 78 11.68 -7.93 -12.16
N GLY A 79 11.77 -6.71 -11.62
CA GLY A 79 12.11 -5.49 -12.38
C GLY A 79 11.00 -4.96 -13.28
N GLN A 80 9.79 -5.50 -13.20
CA GLN A 80 8.62 -5.02 -13.93
C GLN A 80 7.61 -4.37 -12.99
N LYS A 81 7.21 -3.14 -13.33
CA LYS A 81 6.10 -2.47 -12.66
C LYS A 81 4.82 -3.25 -12.92
N THR A 82 4.23 -3.75 -11.85
CA THR A 82 3.05 -4.60 -11.87
C THR A 82 2.01 -4.10 -10.88
N ILE A 83 0.77 -4.57 -11.03
CA ILE A 83 -0.28 -4.33 -10.03
C ILE A 83 -0.39 -5.60 -9.20
N ALA A 84 -0.18 -5.47 -7.90
CA ALA A 84 -0.46 -6.49 -6.92
C ALA A 84 -1.72 -6.12 -6.15
N GLY A 85 -2.51 -7.11 -5.76
CA GLY A 85 -3.76 -6.85 -5.09
C GLY A 85 -4.29 -8.03 -4.31
N LYS A 86 -5.13 -7.73 -3.32
CA LYS A 86 -5.87 -8.69 -2.53
C LYS A 86 -7.30 -8.18 -2.38
N ILE A 87 -8.27 -9.02 -2.70
CA ILE A 87 -9.68 -8.81 -2.41
C ILE A 87 -10.11 -9.90 -1.44
N THR A 88 -10.73 -9.53 -0.33
CA THR A 88 -11.28 -10.46 0.66
C THR A 88 -12.75 -10.17 0.83
N LEU A 89 -13.60 -11.17 0.60
CA LEU A 89 -15.04 -11.09 0.79
C LEU A 89 -15.46 -12.10 1.85
N LYS A 90 -16.11 -11.63 2.91
CA LYS A 90 -16.72 -12.48 3.93
C LYS A 90 -18.15 -12.86 3.52
N VAL A 91 -18.43 -14.16 3.48
CA VAL A 91 -19.73 -14.74 3.14
C VAL A 91 -20.14 -15.70 4.27
N GLY A 92 -20.93 -15.19 5.23
CA GLY A 92 -21.18 -15.92 6.48
C GLY A 92 -19.89 -16.09 7.28
N ASP A 93 -19.51 -17.32 7.59
CA ASP A 93 -18.27 -17.64 8.29
C ASP A 93 -17.07 -17.89 7.34
N LEU A 94 -17.31 -17.95 6.03
CA LEU A 94 -16.31 -18.20 5.00
C LEU A 94 -15.67 -16.89 4.52
N TYR A 95 -14.37 -16.92 4.24
CA TYR A 95 -13.70 -15.86 3.49
C TYR A 95 -13.32 -16.33 2.08
N VAL A 96 -13.68 -15.54 1.08
CA VAL A 96 -13.26 -15.70 -0.31
C VAL A 96 -12.17 -14.68 -0.58
N VAL A 97 -10.96 -15.16 -0.87
CA VAL A 97 -9.77 -14.31 -1.04
C VAL A 97 -9.27 -14.42 -2.47
N GLY A 98 -9.33 -13.33 -3.23
CA GLY A 98 -8.67 -13.19 -4.52
C GLY A 98 -7.34 -12.48 -4.38
N ARG A 99 -6.27 -13.03 -4.94
CA ARG A 99 -4.94 -12.40 -4.98
C ARG A 99 -4.54 -12.20 -6.44
N LEU A 100 -4.10 -11.00 -6.77
CA LEU A 100 -3.61 -10.58 -8.07
C LEU A 100 -2.11 -10.28 -7.95
N GLN A 101 -1.30 -10.81 -8.86
CA GLN A 101 0.10 -10.48 -9.00
C GLN A 101 0.43 -10.38 -10.49
N GLY A 102 0.34 -9.17 -11.04
CA GLY A 102 0.48 -8.93 -12.47
C GLY A 102 -0.59 -9.64 -13.29
N LYS A 103 -0.18 -10.68 -14.04
CA LYS A 103 -1.11 -11.48 -14.87
C LYS A 103 -1.67 -12.69 -14.13
N GLU A 104 -1.12 -13.01 -12.96
CA GLU A 104 -1.51 -14.18 -12.19
C GLU A 104 -2.63 -13.84 -11.21
N VAL A 105 -3.62 -14.73 -11.15
CA VAL A 105 -4.74 -14.63 -10.21
C VAL A 105 -4.86 -15.94 -9.46
N ARG A 106 -4.93 -15.85 -8.13
CA ARG A 106 -5.26 -16.97 -7.23
C ARG A 106 -6.56 -16.67 -6.50
N LEU A 107 -7.39 -17.69 -6.34
CA LEU A 107 -8.60 -17.65 -5.51
C LEU A 107 -8.46 -18.70 -4.40
N ASP A 108 -8.64 -18.26 -3.17
CA ASP A 108 -8.58 -19.07 -1.97
C ASP A 108 -9.92 -18.98 -1.21
N PHE A 109 -10.31 -20.10 -0.59
CA PHE A 109 -11.49 -20.20 0.27
C PHE A 109 -11.00 -20.55 1.68
N GLU A 110 -11.08 -19.61 2.61
CA GLU A 110 -10.57 -19.73 3.96
C GLU A 110 -11.73 -19.97 4.93
N PHE A 111 -11.76 -21.15 5.56
CA PHE A 111 -12.76 -21.54 6.55
C PHE A 111 -12.23 -21.22 7.96
N PRO A 112 -13.10 -20.87 8.92
CA PRO A 112 -12.68 -20.74 10.30
C PRO A 112 -12.22 -22.10 10.82
N ILE A 113 -11.05 -22.13 11.45
CA ILE A 113 -10.54 -23.31 12.14
C ILE A 113 -11.01 -23.19 13.59
N TRP A 114 -11.87 -24.12 14.04
CA TRP A 114 -12.32 -24.22 15.43
C TRP A 114 -11.34 -25.02 16.29
#